data_AF-A0A822HRL6-F1
#
_entry.id   AF-A0A822HRL6-F1
#
_cell.length_a   1.000
_cell.length_b   1.000
_cell.length_c   1.000
_cell.angle_alpha   90.00
_cell.angle_beta   90.00
_cell.angle_gamma   90.00
#
_symmetry.space_group_name_H-M   'P 1'
#
loop_
_entity.id
_entity.type
_entity.pdbx_description
1 polymer ?
#
loop_
_entity_poly.entity_id
_entity_poly.type
_entity_poly.pdbx_seq_one_letter_code
_entity_poly.pdbx_strand_id
1 'polypeptide(L)'
;IQIIAPTAEEDDTYTLTILNVQPEDQGDYSAKITNVGGSLKSKKCKVAVTKSPVFVAKPTTQEVKQGETAVFETKIDGYPTPKVTWLLNGKPLTPKEGAQVEMNAA
;
A
#
# COMPACT_ATOMS: atom_id res chain seq x y z
N ILE A 1 -11.95 -13.52 2.69
CA ILE A 1 -13.12 -12.67 2.99
C ILE A 1 -14.15 -13.53 3.71
N GLN A 2 -14.40 -13.30 4.99
CA GLN A 2 -15.56 -13.88 5.65
C GLN A 2 -16.71 -12.88 5.55
N ILE A 3 -17.77 -13.26 4.86
CA ILE A 3 -19.02 -12.51 4.82
C ILE A 3 -19.85 -13.02 5.99
N ILE A 4 -19.95 -12.24 7.06
CA ILE A 4 -20.89 -12.55 8.13
C ILE A 4 -22.26 -12.06 7.65
N ALA A 5 -23.20 -12.99 7.47
CA ALA A 5 -24.58 -12.67 7.14
C ALA A 5 -25.27 -12.00 8.33
N PRO A 6 -26.23 -11.09 8.10
CA PRO A 6 -26.88 -10.31 9.16
C PRO A 6 -27.61 -11.21 10.16
N THR A 7 -27.38 -10.98 11.45
CA THR A 7 -28.27 -11.42 12.52
C THR A 7 -29.38 -10.38 12.67
N ALA A 8 -30.62 -10.74 12.34
CA ALA A 8 -31.76 -9.92 12.68
C ALA A 8 -31.97 -10.03 14.19
N GLU A 9 -31.74 -8.96 14.96
CA GLU A 9 -32.65 -8.39 15.99
C GLU A 9 -32.15 -6.98 16.39
N GLU A 10 -33.13 -6.06 16.51
CA GLU A 10 -33.10 -4.62 16.87
C GLU A 10 -32.43 -3.66 15.84
N ASP A 11 -33.30 -2.90 15.15
CA ASP A 11 -33.09 -2.04 13.97
C ASP A 11 -32.62 -2.82 12.72
N ASP A 12 -33.40 -2.83 11.62
CA ASP A 12 -33.12 -3.51 10.33
C ASP A 12 -31.80 -3.06 9.66
N THR A 13 -30.67 -3.38 10.27
CA THR A 13 -29.33 -2.91 9.92
C THR A 13 -28.52 -4.06 9.34
N TYR A 14 -28.02 -3.85 8.12
CA TYR A 14 -27.23 -4.83 7.39
C TYR A 14 -25.80 -4.31 7.28
N THR A 15 -24.85 -4.99 7.91
CA THR A 15 -23.45 -4.55 8.00
C THR A 15 -22.52 -5.46 7.19
N LEU A 16 -21.64 -4.85 6.38
CA LEU A 16 -20.49 -5.53 5.78
C LEU A 16 -19.22 -5.17 6.57
N THR A 17 -18.59 -6.18 7.17
CA THR A 17 -17.29 -6.03 7.85
C THR A 17 -16.19 -6.70 7.03
N ILE A 18 -15.15 -5.94 6.67
CA ILE A 18 -13.97 -6.45 5.96
C ILE A 18 -12.83 -6.51 6.98
N LEU A 19 -12.43 -7.73 7.36
CA LEU A 19 -11.30 -7.95 8.27
C LEU A 19 -10.00 -8.08 7.48
N ASN A 20 -8.90 -7.59 8.05
CA ASN A 20 -7.56 -7.68 7.47
C ASN A 20 -7.49 -7.15 6.03
N VAL A 21 -8.06 -5.97 5.79
CA VAL A 21 -8.15 -5.34 4.46
C VAL A 21 -6.78 -5.34 3.76
N GLN A 22 -6.76 -5.82 2.52
CA GLN A 22 -5.58 -5.86 1.66
C GLN A 22 -5.75 -4.90 0.48
N PRO A 23 -4.66 -4.54 -0.24
CA PRO A 23 -4.75 -3.69 -1.42
C PRO A 23 -5.82 -4.09 -2.45
N GLU A 24 -6.06 -5.39 -2.63
CA GLU A 24 -7.08 -5.94 -3.52
C GLU A 24 -8.53 -5.69 -3.08
N ASP A 25 -8.75 -5.35 -1.80
CA ASP A 25 -10.06 -4.96 -1.26
C ASP A 25 -10.35 -3.46 -1.48
N GLN A 26 -9.43 -2.70 -2.08
CA GLN A 26 -9.69 -1.31 -2.42
C GLN A 26 -10.71 -1.22 -3.57
N GLY A 27 -11.71 -0.36 -3.41
CA GLY A 27 -12.69 -0.17 -4.47
C GLY A 27 -13.95 0.58 -4.04
N ASP A 28 -14.88 0.67 -4.99
CA ASP A 28 -16.23 1.17 -4.73
C ASP A 28 -17.13 0.01 -4.28
N TYR A 29 -17.80 0.20 -3.14
CA TYR A 29 -18.78 -0.74 -2.59
C TYR A 29 -20.19 -0.14 -2.70
N SER A 30 -21.20 -1.00 -2.89
CA SER A 30 -22.61 -0.59 -2.90
C SER A 30 -23.48 -1.74 -2.42
N ALA A 31 -24.53 -1.45 -1.66
CA ALA A 31 -25.52 -2.44 -1.27
C ALA A 31 -26.61 -2.54 -2.34
N LYS A 32 -27.00 -3.77 -2.68
CA LYS A 32 -28.17 -4.05 -3.53
C LYS A 32 -29.23 -4.74 -2.69
N ILE A 33 -30.42 -4.15 -2.62
CA ILE A 33 -31.59 -4.76 -1.99
C ILE A 33 -32.52 -5.30 -3.07
N THR A 34 -33.19 -6.43 -2.80
CA THR A 34 -34.13 -7.07 -3.75
C THR A 34 -35.25 -7.77 -2.99
N ASN A 35 -36.49 -7.58 -3.42
CA ASN A 35 -37.65 -8.36 -2.98
C ASN A 35 -38.60 -8.63 -4.16
N VAL A 36 -39.77 -9.21 -3.92
CA VAL A 36 -40.77 -9.50 -4.96
C VAL A 36 -41.28 -8.25 -5.70
N GLY A 37 -41.15 -7.06 -5.09
CA GLY A 37 -41.54 -5.78 -5.67
C GLY A 37 -40.45 -5.10 -6.50
N GLY A 38 -39.20 -5.58 -6.48
CA GLY A 38 -38.12 -5.04 -7.31
C GLY A 38 -36.76 -5.01 -6.63
N SER A 39 -35.85 -4.18 -7.17
CA SER A 39 -34.48 -4.03 -6.68
C SER A 39 -33.99 -2.60 -6.78
N LEU A 40 -33.25 -2.16 -5.76
CA LEU A 40 -32.55 -0.88 -5.71
C LEU A 40 -31.09 -1.09 -5.33
N LYS A 41 -30.23 -0.14 -5.73
CA LYS A 41 -28.83 -0.06 -5.31
C LYS A 41 -28.60 1.24 -4.53
N SER A 42 -27.77 1.17 -3.49
CA SER A 42 -27.30 2.35 -2.79
C SER A 42 -26.37 3.20 -3.66
N LYS A 43 -26.06 4.43 -3.21
CA LYS A 43 -24.87 5.15 -3.68
C LYS A 43 -23.62 4.32 -3.37
N LYS A 44 -22.56 4.56 -4.13
CA LYS A 44 -21.25 3.95 -3.88
C LYS A 44 -20.58 4.60 -2.68
N CYS A 45 -19.94 3.79 -1.85
CA CYS A 45 -18.92 4.21 -0.89
C CYS A 45 -17.55 3.67 -1.31
N LYS A 46 -16.46 4.22 -0.78
CA LYS A 46 -15.09 3.84 -1.18
C LYS A 46 -14.32 3.29 0.01
N VAL A 47 -13.68 2.15 -0.19
CA VAL A 47 -12.59 1.68 0.66
C VAL A 47 -11.29 2.09 0.00
N ALA A 48 -10.39 2.72 0.76
CA ALA A 48 -9.03 3.03 0.34
C ALA A 48 -8.05 2.41 1.31
N VAL A 49 -7.02 1.74 0.79
CA VAL A 49 -6.03 1.02 1.60
C VAL A 49 -4.72 1.79 1.54
N THR A 50 -4.11 2.02 2.70
CA THR A 50 -2.78 2.61 2.79
C THR A 50 -1.95 1.87 3.84
N LYS A 51 -0.63 1.88 3.64
CA LYS A 51 0.33 1.34 4.58
C LYS A 51 1.54 2.26 4.61
N SER A 52 1.87 2.76 5.79
CA SER A 52 3.00 3.66 5.99
C SER A 52 4.31 3.02 5.49
N PRO A 53 5.18 3.79 4.82
CA PRO A 53 6.49 3.29 4.43
C PRO A 53 7.32 2.87 5.65
N VAL A 54 7.92 1.70 5.59
CA VAL A 54 8.83 1.18 6.61
C VAL A 54 10.09 0.61 5.98
N PHE A 55 11.23 0.77 6.65
CA PHE A 55 12.44 0.07 6.26
C PHE A 55 12.38 -1.36 6.78
N VAL A 56 12.28 -2.30 5.84
CA VAL A 56 12.50 -3.73 6.11
C VAL A 56 14.00 -3.99 6.28
N ALA A 57 14.82 -3.34 5.46
CA ALA A 57 16.28 -3.35 5.59
C ALA A 57 16.85 -1.95 5.34
N LYS A 58 17.62 -1.45 6.30
CA LYS A 58 18.30 -0.15 6.20
C LYS A 58 19.66 -0.31 5.48
N PRO A 59 20.11 0.71 4.75
CA PRO A 59 21.46 0.72 4.20
C PRO A 59 22.49 0.69 5.33
N THR A 60 23.63 0.06 5.05
CA THR A 60 24.75 -0.09 6.00
C THR A 60 25.93 0.78 5.60
N THR A 61 26.81 1.06 6.56
CA THR A 61 28.07 1.75 6.30
C THR A 61 28.93 0.94 5.33
N GLN A 62 29.52 1.62 4.34
CA GLN A 62 30.46 1.05 3.39
C GLN A 62 31.83 1.73 3.55
N GLU A 63 32.88 0.93 3.65
CA GLU A 63 34.27 1.39 3.58
C GLU A 63 34.87 0.85 2.28
N VAL A 64 35.20 1.74 1.35
CA VAL A 64 35.74 1.40 0.02
C VAL A 64 37.01 2.18 -0.25
N LYS A 65 37.95 1.61 -0.99
CA LYS A 65 39.17 2.31 -1.40
C LYS A 65 38.91 3.21 -2.59
N GLN A 66 39.81 4.16 -2.82
CA GLN A 66 39.74 5.03 -3.99
C GLN A 66 39.74 4.20 -5.28
N GLY A 67 38.75 4.46 -6.14
CA GLY A 67 38.55 3.77 -7.41
C GLY A 67 37.68 2.51 -7.33
N GLU A 68 37.28 2.08 -6.13
CA GLU A 68 36.34 0.98 -5.94
C GLU A 68 34.88 1.48 -5.93
N THR A 69 33.94 0.55 -6.10
CA THR A 69 32.50 0.82 -6.14
C THR A 69 31.86 0.65 -4.77
N ALA A 70 31.12 1.66 -4.30
CA ALA A 70 30.24 1.54 -3.14
C ALA A 70 28.81 1.22 -3.60
N VAL A 71 28.18 0.21 -3.00
CA VAL A 71 26.80 -0.18 -3.27
C VAL A 71 25.98 -0.02 -2.00
N PHE A 72 24.85 0.68 -2.10
CA PHE A 72 23.90 0.84 -1.01
C PHE A 72 22.58 0.21 -1.41
N GLU A 73 22.07 -0.67 -0.56
CA GLU A 73 20.79 -1.35 -0.76
C GLU A 73 19.84 -1.02 0.38
N THR A 74 18.55 -0.96 0.06
CA THR A 74 17.50 -0.85 1.06
C THR A 74 16.28 -1.65 0.62
N LYS A 75 15.59 -2.24 1.59
CA LYS A 75 14.29 -2.87 1.37
C LYS A 75 13.25 -2.06 2.10
N ILE A 76 12.22 -1.65 1.38
CA ILE A 76 11.10 -0.89 1.89
C ILE A 76 9.81 -1.68 1.70
N ASP A 77 8.86 -1.42 2.58
CA ASP A 77 7.49 -1.92 2.49
C ASP A 77 6.55 -0.75 2.74
N GLY A 78 5.36 -0.80 2.17
CA GLY A 78 4.39 0.30 2.17
C GLY A 78 3.42 0.18 1.01
N TYR A 79 2.28 0.84 1.12
CA TYR A 79 1.25 0.86 0.09
C TYR A 79 0.57 2.23 0.00
N PRO A 80 0.46 2.85 -1.20
CA PRO A 80 1.10 2.43 -2.46
C PRO A 80 2.62 2.31 -2.34
N THR A 81 3.26 1.60 -3.28
CA THR A 81 4.71 1.34 -3.24
C THR A 81 5.49 2.64 -3.02
N PRO A 82 6.28 2.75 -1.94
CA PRO A 82 6.99 3.99 -1.64
C PRO A 82 8.10 4.27 -2.65
N LYS A 83 8.42 5.55 -2.85
CA LYS A 83 9.57 5.98 -3.65
C LYS A 83 10.80 6.15 -2.76
N VAL A 84 11.96 5.72 -3.23
CA VAL A 84 13.24 5.91 -2.55
C VAL A 84 14.02 7.03 -3.23
N THR A 85 14.52 7.98 -2.43
CA THR A 85 15.43 9.03 -2.86
C THR A 85 16.69 8.94 -2.02
N TRP A 86 17.83 8.68 -2.65
CA TRP A 86 19.12 8.69 -1.95
C TRP A 86 19.59 10.11 -1.68
N LEU A 87 20.15 10.33 -0.50
CA LEU A 87 20.62 11.64 -0.04
C LEU A 87 22.11 11.58 0.27
N LEU A 88 22.85 12.61 -0.15
CA LEU A 88 24.22 12.88 0.30
C LEU A 88 24.21 14.19 1.07
N ASN A 89 24.61 14.14 2.35
CA ASN A 89 24.61 15.30 3.25
C ASN A 89 23.26 16.02 3.29
N GLY A 90 22.16 15.25 3.31
CA GLY A 90 20.79 15.76 3.34
C GLY A 90 20.25 16.30 2.02
N LYS A 91 21.01 16.25 0.93
CA LYS A 91 20.57 16.71 -0.40
C LYS A 91 20.33 15.54 -1.35
N PRO A 92 19.29 15.59 -2.21
CA PRO A 92 19.06 14.57 -3.23
C PRO A 92 20.32 14.32 -4.07
N LEU A 93 20.71 13.05 -4.15
CA LEU A 93 21.74 12.63 -5.08
C LEU A 93 21.17 12.73 -6.49
N THR A 94 21.77 13.59 -7.32
CA THR A 94 21.63 13.49 -8.76
C THR A 94 22.62 12.43 -9.24
N PRO A 95 22.20 11.51 -10.13
CA PRO A 95 23.15 10.61 -10.78
C PRO A 95 24.26 11.44 -11.45
N LYS A 96 25.50 11.29 -10.97
CA LYS A 96 26.69 11.79 -11.67
C LYS A 96 27.09 10.75 -12.72
N GLU A 97 27.93 11.15 -13.69
CA GLU A 97 28.56 10.21 -14.61
C GLU A 97 29.23 9.06 -13.82
N GLY A 98 28.75 7.83 -14.00
CA GLY A 98 29.21 6.62 -13.28
C GLY A 98 28.42 6.22 -12.03
N ALA A 99 27.45 7.01 -11.56
CA ALA A 99 26.53 6.61 -10.47
C ALA A 99 25.21 6.11 -11.07
N GLN A 100 24.90 4.83 -10.87
CA GLN A 100 23.63 4.24 -11.29
C GLN A 100 22.69 4.14 -10.08
N VAL A 101 21.51 4.76 -10.19
CA VAL A 101 20.40 4.50 -9.27
C VAL A 101 19.51 3.47 -9.95
N GLU A 102 19.73 2.20 -9.67
CA GLU A 102 18.86 1.13 -10.15
C GLU A 102 17.65 1.01 -9.22
N MET A 103 16.46 1.28 -9.78
CA MET A 103 15.21 0.87 -9.15
C MET A 103 15.03 -0.61 -9.43
N ASN A 104 15.54 -1.47 -8.55
CA ASN A 104 15.13 -2.87 -8.54
C ASN A 104 13.75 -2.93 -7.87
N ALA A 105 12.71 -2.66 -8.66
CA ALA A 105 11.33 -2.92 -8.26
C ALA A 105 11.23 -4.42 -7.95
N ALA A 106 10.83 -4.73 -6.72
CA ALA A 106 10.43 -6.09 -6.34
C ALA A 106 9.08 -6.44 -6.99
#